data_AF-A0A443SPZ5-F1
#
_entry.id   AF-A0A443SPZ5-F1
#
_cell.length_a   1.000
_cell.length_b   1.000
_cell.length_c   1.000
_cell.angle_alpha   90.00
_cell.angle_beta   90.00
_cell.angle_gamma   90.00
#
_symmetry.space_group_name_H-M   'P 1'
#
loop_
_entity.id
_entity.type
_entity.pdbx_description
1 polymer ?
#
loop_
_entity_poly.entity_id
_entity_poly.type
_entity_poly.pdbx_seq_one_letter_code
_entity_poly.pdbx_strand_id
1 'polypeptide(L)'
;MNRSSPELWPETIPGVTEFIARSNSPLSVTESPFGSEKQTTPEWLQEYTEDDINMLHGFGSLTAMALIDKVKELQDLSFQLGLEEDREMTRAKFLNVLSADDSTVKKTHNR
;
A
#
# COMPACT_ATOMS: atom_id res chain seq x y z
N MET A 1 -8.10 -18.53 -19.41
CA MET A 1 -7.60 -18.50 -18.03
C MET A 1 -6.21 -17.88 -18.03
N ASN A 2 -6.12 -16.57 -17.83
CA ASN A 2 -4.87 -15.87 -17.51
C ASN A 2 -5.28 -14.77 -16.53
N ARG A 3 -5.33 -15.15 -15.25
CA ARG A 3 -5.57 -14.25 -14.11
C ARG A 3 -4.27 -14.14 -13.32
N SER A 4 -3.15 -13.93 -14.01
CA SER A 4 -1.95 -13.47 -13.31
C SER A 4 -2.25 -12.04 -12.86
N SER A 5 -2.12 -11.75 -11.57
CA SER A 5 -2.17 -10.38 -11.08
C SER A 5 -1.23 -9.54 -11.95
N PRO A 6 -1.66 -8.37 -12.45
CA PRO A 6 -0.78 -7.48 -13.21
C PRO A 6 0.53 -7.27 -12.45
N GLU A 7 1.65 -7.25 -13.16
CA GLU A 7 2.95 -6.96 -12.56
C GLU A 7 2.86 -5.60 -11.88
N LEU A 8 3.09 -5.60 -10.56
CA LEU A 8 2.98 -4.40 -9.73
C LEU A 8 4.16 -3.49 -10.11
N TRP A 9 3.91 -2.55 -11.02
CA TRP A 9 4.85 -1.55 -11.53
C TRP A 9 6.04 -2.15 -12.30
N PRO A 10 6.06 -2.12 -13.64
CA PRO A 10 7.18 -2.67 -14.43
C PRO A 10 8.50 -1.88 -14.27
N GLU A 11 8.48 -0.69 -13.67
CA GLU A 11 9.68 0.12 -13.41
C GLU A 11 10.01 0.18 -11.91
N THR A 12 11.29 0.03 -11.56
CA THR A 12 11.78 0.17 -10.18
C THR A 12 11.71 1.63 -9.74
N ILE A 13 10.62 2.01 -9.10
CA ILE A 13 10.48 3.33 -8.47
C ILE A 13 11.38 3.35 -7.22
N PRO A 14 12.30 4.33 -7.09
CA PRO A 14 13.10 4.50 -5.87
C PRO A 14 12.18 4.56 -4.64
N GLY A 15 12.50 3.79 -3.59
CA GLY A 15 11.67 3.67 -2.38
C GLY A 15 10.59 2.57 -2.43
N VAL A 16 10.04 2.22 -3.61
CA VAL A 16 9.05 1.12 -3.72
C VAL A 16 9.70 -0.24 -3.52
N THR A 17 10.91 -0.46 -4.07
CA THR A 17 11.65 -1.71 -3.84
C THR A 17 12.03 -1.89 -2.37
N GLU A 18 12.41 -0.80 -1.69
CA GLU A 18 12.71 -0.81 -0.26
C GLU A 18 11.44 -1.06 0.57
N PHE A 19 10.31 -0.45 0.19
CA PHE A 19 9.00 -0.70 0.79
C PHE A 19 8.54 -2.15 0.62
N ILE A 20 8.66 -2.72 -0.58
CA ILE A 20 8.29 -4.12 -0.83
C ILE A 20 9.20 -5.05 -0.04
N ALA A 21 10.51 -4.83 -0.03
CA ALA A 21 11.46 -5.60 0.77
C ALA A 21 11.15 -5.50 2.28
N ARG A 22 10.73 -4.32 2.74
CA ARG A 22 10.26 -4.10 4.12
C ARG A 22 8.96 -4.85 4.42
N SER A 23 8.02 -4.86 3.48
CA SER A 23 6.71 -5.52 3.63
C SER A 23 6.77 -7.04 3.54
N ASN A 24 7.74 -7.59 2.80
CA ASN A 24 7.97 -9.03 2.66
C ASN A 24 8.81 -9.62 3.82
N SER A 25 9.34 -8.77 4.70
CA SER A 25 10.04 -9.23 5.90
C SER A 25 9.02 -9.54 7.00
N PRO A 26 9.04 -10.73 7.61
CA PRO A 26 8.20 -10.99 8.76
C PRO A 26 8.72 -10.15 9.92
N LEU A 27 7.94 -9.15 10.32
CA LEU A 27 8.03 -8.53 11.63
C LEU A 27 9.42 -7.99 11.99
N SER A 28 9.79 -6.80 11.52
CA SER A 28 10.73 -6.00 12.29
C SER A 28 10.51 -4.51 12.11
N VAL A 29 10.01 -3.92 13.20
CA VAL A 29 10.31 -2.56 13.63
C VAL A 29 11.83 -2.39 13.53
N THR A 30 12.31 -1.74 12.46
CA THR A 30 13.70 -1.26 12.41
C THR A 30 13.65 0.25 12.24
N GLU A 31 14.48 0.90 13.04
CA GLU A 31 14.54 2.34 13.19
C GLU A 31 14.72 3.02 11.83
N SER A 32 13.76 3.88 11.49
CA SER A 32 13.93 4.85 10.42
C SER A 32 15.00 5.87 10.86
N PRO A 33 15.97 6.22 10.00
CA PRO A 33 16.88 7.34 10.25
C PRO A 33 16.17 8.71 10.25
N PHE A 34 14.89 8.74 9.83
CA PHE A 34 14.08 9.95 9.77
C PHE A 34 13.19 10.04 11.01
N GLY A 35 13.43 11.09 11.80
CA GLY A 35 12.95 11.29 13.17
C GLY A 35 11.49 10.93 13.46
N SER A 36 11.34 10.26 14.60
CA SER A 36 10.25 10.44 15.57
C SER A 36 8.81 10.53 15.04
N GLU A 37 8.33 9.51 14.34
CA GLU A 37 6.90 9.20 14.37
C GLU A 37 6.75 7.73 14.73
N LYS A 38 5.93 7.45 15.75
CA LYS A 38 5.59 6.10 16.20
C LYS A 38 5.23 5.29 14.96
N GLN A 39 6.12 4.37 14.56
CA GLN A 39 5.76 3.36 13.59
C GLN A 39 4.83 2.38 14.28
N THR A 40 3.56 2.74 14.28
CA THR A 40 2.46 1.89 14.70
C THR A 40 2.36 0.74 13.70
N THR A 41 2.10 -0.46 14.22
CA THR A 41 1.57 -1.58 13.44
C THR A 41 0.57 -1.03 12.42
N PRO A 42 0.76 -1.32 11.11
CA PRO A 42 -0.13 -0.76 10.10
C PRO A 42 -1.56 -1.20 10.41
N GLU A 43 -2.53 -0.35 10.09
CA GLU A 43 -3.93 -0.49 10.53
C GLU A 43 -4.52 -1.88 10.27
N TRP A 44 -4.19 -2.50 9.12
CA TRP A 44 -4.63 -3.85 8.74
C TRP A 44 -4.02 -5.01 9.56
N LEU A 45 -2.96 -4.75 10.33
CA LEU A 45 -2.33 -5.68 11.28
C LEU A 45 -2.77 -5.40 12.72
N GLN A 46 -3.61 -4.39 12.96
CA GLN A 46 -4.15 -4.12 14.28
C GLN A 46 -5.21 -5.17 14.66
N GLU A 47 -5.49 -5.28 15.96
CA GLU A 47 -6.57 -6.13 16.44
C GLU A 47 -7.91 -5.66 15.86
N TYR A 48 -8.80 -6.61 15.56
CA TYR A 48 -10.11 -6.30 15.00
C TYR A 48 -10.88 -5.35 15.91
N THR A 49 -11.35 -4.26 15.34
CA THR A 49 -12.24 -3.32 16.00
C THR A 49 -13.65 -3.89 16.08
N GLU A 50 -14.50 -3.30 16.93
CA GLU A 50 -15.91 -3.66 17.00
C GLU A 50 -16.62 -3.44 15.66
N ASP A 51 -16.20 -2.43 14.88
CA ASP A 51 -16.74 -2.16 13.55
C ASP A 51 -16.40 -3.28 12.55
N ASP A 52 -15.15 -3.77 12.57
CA ASP A 52 -14.72 -4.88 11.73
C ASP A 52 -15.54 -6.15 12.02
N ILE A 53 -15.80 -6.42 13.30
CA ILE A 53 -16.61 -7.55 13.73
C ILE A 53 -18.06 -7.38 13.25
N ASN A 54 -18.63 -6.18 13.39
CA ASN A 54 -19.98 -5.88 12.90
C ASN A 54 -20.08 -6.02 11.37
N MET A 55 -19.05 -5.62 10.63
CA MET A 55 -18.98 -5.77 9.18
C MET A 55 -18.97 -7.25 8.77
N LEU A 56 -18.19 -8.09 9.47
CA LEU A 56 -18.19 -9.55 9.27
C LEU A 56 -19.55 -10.18 9.52
N HIS A 57 -20.22 -9.80 10.61
CA HIS A 57 -21.59 -10.25 10.89
C HIS A 57 -22.57 -9.78 9.81
N GLY A 58 -22.41 -8.54 9.32
CA GLY A 58 -23.16 -8.00 8.20
C GLY A 58 -23.05 -8.90 6.97
N PHE A 59 -21.83 -9.28 6.57
CA PHE A 59 -21.63 -10.20 5.44
C PHE A 59 -22.14 -11.62 5.69
N GLY A 60 -21.99 -12.15 6.92
CA GLY A 60 -22.49 -13.47 7.29
C GLY A 60 -24.01 -13.58 7.27
N SER A 61 -24.73 -12.47 7.40
CA SER A 61 -26.19 -12.42 7.31
C SER A 61 -26.73 -12.40 5.88
N LEU A 62 -25.86 -12.19 4.88
CA LEU A 62 -26.26 -12.11 3.48
C LEU A 62 -26.61 -13.49 2.91
N THR A 63 -27.55 -13.49 1.95
CA THR A 63 -27.76 -14.67 1.11
C THR A 63 -26.54 -14.89 0.21
N ALA A 64 -26.31 -16.14 -0.23
CA ALA A 64 -25.21 -16.45 -1.12
C ALA A 64 -25.17 -15.57 -2.38
N MET A 65 -26.34 -15.23 -2.94
CA MET A 65 -26.42 -14.37 -4.13
C MET A 65 -26.02 -12.93 -3.82
N ALA A 66 -26.52 -12.37 -2.72
CA ALA A 66 -26.16 -11.02 -2.29
C ALA A 66 -24.66 -10.91 -1.93
N LEU A 67 -24.08 -11.95 -1.34
CA LEU A 67 -22.65 -12.01 -1.07
C LEU A 67 -21.83 -11.99 -2.37
N ILE A 68 -22.23 -12.75 -3.39
CA ILE A 68 -21.56 -12.76 -4.69
C ILE A 68 -21.64 -11.39 -5.36
N ASP A 69 -22.77 -10.68 -5.25
CA ASP A 69 -22.89 -9.34 -5.81
C ASP A 69 -21.99 -8.34 -5.06
N LYS A 70 -21.87 -8.45 -3.73
CA LYS A 70 -20.88 -7.67 -2.96
C LYS A 70 -19.43 -7.96 -3.36
N VAL A 71 -19.11 -9.21 -3.67
CA VAL A 71 -17.78 -9.58 -4.19
C VAL A 71 -17.51 -8.93 -5.55
N LYS A 72 -18.50 -8.84 -6.43
CA LYS A 72 -18.35 -8.16 -7.72
C LYS A 72 -18.19 -6.65 -7.54
N GLU A 73 -19.01 -6.03 -6.68
CA GLU A 73 -18.89 -4.61 -6.37
C GLU A 73 -17.48 -4.26 -5.85
N LEU A 74 -16.93 -5.10 -4.97
CA LEU A 74 -15.57 -4.91 -4.46
C LEU A 74 -14.52 -5.06 -5.57
N GLN A 75 -14.68 -6.04 -6.47
CA GLN A 75 -13.77 -6.21 -7.61
C GLN A 75 -13.80 -4.98 -8.55
N ASP A 76 -14.98 -4.44 -8.82
CA ASP A 76 -15.14 -3.25 -9.65
C ASP A 76 -14.49 -2.02 -8.99
N LEU A 77 -14.68 -1.87 -7.67
CA LEU A 77 -14.05 -0.80 -6.90
C LEU A 77 -12.51 -0.94 -6.90
N SER A 78 -11.97 -2.12 -6.64
CA SER A 78 -10.52 -2.36 -6.68
C SER A 78 -9.93 -2.05 -8.06
N PHE A 79 -10.65 -2.38 -9.14
CA PHE A 79 -10.24 -2.03 -10.49
C PHE A 79 -10.18 -0.51 -10.70
N GLN A 80 -11.22 0.23 -10.27
CA GLN A 80 -11.26 1.69 -10.38
C GLN A 80 -10.13 2.36 -9.58
N LEU A 81 -9.90 1.90 -8.35
CA LEU A 81 -8.81 2.39 -7.50
C LEU A 81 -7.44 2.13 -8.14
N GLY A 82 -7.23 0.96 -8.74
CA GLY A 82 -5.98 0.66 -9.45
C GLY A 82 -5.70 1.59 -10.63
N LEU A 83 -6.74 1.97 -11.40
CA LEU A 83 -6.59 2.96 -12.47
C LEU A 83 -6.26 4.35 -11.94
N GLU A 84 -6.85 4.74 -10.80
CA GLU A 84 -6.55 6.01 -10.16
C GLU A 84 -5.13 6.05 -9.60
N GLU A 85 -4.69 4.97 -8.95
CA GLU A 85 -3.33 4.83 -8.43
C GLU A 85 -2.28 4.94 -9.55
N ASP A 86 -2.48 4.24 -10.67
CA ASP A 86 -1.60 4.32 -11.85
C ASP A 86 -1.47 5.74 -12.40
N ARG A 87 -2.61 6.45 -12.49
CA ARG A 87 -2.65 7.85 -12.92
C ARG A 87 -1.87 8.74 -11.97
N GLU A 88 -2.10 8.63 -10.66
CA GLU A 88 -1.43 9.48 -9.68
C GLU A 88 0.07 9.19 -9.55
N MET A 89 0.47 7.93 -9.66
CA MET A 89 1.90 7.57 -9.66
C MET A 89 2.62 8.05 -10.91
N THR A 90 1.97 7.98 -12.07
CA THR A 90 2.48 8.59 -13.30
C THR A 90 2.69 10.10 -13.13
N ARG A 91 1.72 10.80 -12.50
CA ARG A 91 1.86 12.23 -12.19
C ARG A 91 2.98 12.51 -11.20
N ALA A 92 3.10 11.70 -10.14
CA ALA A 92 4.16 11.82 -9.15
C ALA A 92 5.56 11.65 -9.78
N LYS A 93 5.69 10.74 -10.76
CA LYS A 93 6.92 10.57 -11.57
C LYS A 93 7.27 11.84 -12.33
N PHE A 94 6.32 12.47 -13.02
CA PHE A 94 6.55 13.73 -13.74
C PHE A 94 6.89 14.90 -12.81
N LEU A 95 6.33 14.89 -11.60
CA LEU A 95 6.55 15.92 -10.59
C LEU A 95 7.77 15.62 -9.70
N ASN A 96 8.48 14.51 -9.93
CA ASN A 96 9.68 14.10 -9.20
C ASN A 96 9.48 14.05 -7.67
N VAL A 97 8.26 13.73 -7.21
CA VAL A 97 7.87 13.78 -5.78
C VAL A 97 8.47 12.61 -4.99
N LEU A 98 8.73 11.49 -5.66
CA LEU A 98 9.27 10.27 -5.06
C LEU A 98 10.79 10.14 -5.21
N SER A 99 11.45 11.12 -5.84
CA SER A 99 12.90 11.10 -5.97
C SER A 99 13.51 11.42 -4.62
N ALA A 100 14.32 10.49 -4.10
CA ALA A 100 15.10 10.72 -2.90
C ALA A 100 15.94 11.98 -3.09
N ASP A 101 15.79 12.94 -2.17
CA ASP A 101 16.59 14.15 -2.14
C ASP A 101 18.07 13.77 -2.08
N ASP A 102 18.78 13.90 -3.20
CA ASP A 102 20.24 13.77 -3.32
C ASP A 102 20.98 14.91 -2.59
N SER A 103 20.24 15.73 -1.82
CA SER A 103 20.73 16.89 -1.07
C SER A 103 21.36 16.54 0.29
N THR A 104 21.17 15.32 0.80
CA THR A 104 21.70 14.91 2.12
C THR A 104 23.13 14.36 2.08
N VAL A 105 23.68 14.03 0.91
CA VAL A 105 25.05 13.46 0.81
C VAL A 105 26.15 14.54 0.75
N LYS A 106 25.84 15.82 0.47
CA LYS A 106 26.86 16.85 0.23
C LYS A 106 27.24 17.75 1.43
N LYS A 107 26.69 17.53 2.63
CA LYS A 107 26.99 18.38 3.81
C LYS A 107 28.02 17.81 4.80
N THR A 108 28.81 16.81 4.41
CA THR A 108 29.90 16.26 5.25
C THR A 108 31.24 16.15 4.51
N HIS A 109 31.54 17.06 3.58
CA HIS A 109 32.93 17.24 3.14
C HIS A 109 33.20 18.66 2.64
N ASN A 110 33.39 19.60 3.55
CA ASN A 110 34.31 20.72 3.32
C ASN A 110 34.98 21.05 4.65
N ARG A 111 36.29 20.78 4.65
CA ARG A 111 37.28 21.10 5.66
C ARG A 111 37.71 22.56 5.52
#